data_AF-A0A9D6DQ39-F1
#
_entry.id   AF-A0A9D6DQ39-F1
#
_cell.length_a   1.000
_cell.length_b   1.000
_cell.length_c   1.000
_cell.angle_alpha   90.00
_cell.angle_beta   90.00
_cell.angle_gamma   90.00
#
_symmetry.space_group_name_H-M   'P 1'
#
loop_
_entity.id
_entity.type
_entity.pdbx_description
1 polymer ?
#
loop_
_entity_poly.entity_id
_entity_poly.type
_entity_poly.pdbx_seq_one_letter_code
_entity_poly.pdbx_strand_id
1 'polypeptide(L)'
;MENPERVTFFAATDARGKYVPFGIKAKDRDRHMYVIGKTGMGKSTLLENMAIQDLRNGEGLAFLDPHGGTAERLLDFIPENRIKDVVYFAPFDLEHPIAFNVMEDVGYDKRHLVVSIFSRIRSSPCLNIRTRPCSA
;
A
#
# COMPACT_ATOMS: atom_id res chain seq x y z
N MET A 1 3.61 -2.72 21.00
CA MET A 1 4.17 -4.08 21.16
C MET A 1 3.54 -4.94 20.10
N GLU A 2 4.33 -5.41 19.15
CA GLU A 2 3.87 -6.25 18.04
C GLU A 2 3.65 -7.68 18.54
N ASN A 3 2.49 -8.28 18.25
CA ASN A 3 2.19 -9.66 18.65
C ASN A 3 2.66 -10.62 17.55
N PRO A 4 3.75 -11.39 17.77
CA PRO A 4 4.31 -12.28 16.73
C PRO A 4 3.37 -13.44 16.34
N GLU A 5 2.40 -13.78 17.20
CA GLU A 5 1.43 -14.84 16.95
C GLU A 5 0.14 -14.35 16.30
N ARG A 6 -0.01 -13.04 16.06
CA ARG A 6 -1.17 -12.49 15.35
C ARG A 6 -1.24 -13.07 13.94
N VAL A 7 -2.43 -13.45 13.51
CA VAL A 7 -2.69 -14.04 12.19
C VAL A 7 -3.38 -13.02 11.28
N THR A 8 -2.84 -12.80 10.09
CA THR A 8 -3.53 -12.14 8.97
C THR A 8 -4.23 -13.23 8.16
N PHE A 9 -5.55 -13.24 8.17
CA PHE A 9 -6.36 -14.27 7.52
C PHE A 9 -6.52 -13.97 6.03
N PHE A 10 -6.34 -14.96 5.15
CA PHE A 10 -6.47 -14.71 3.71
C PHE A 10 -7.17 -15.83 2.96
N ALA A 11 -7.51 -16.93 3.63
CA ALA A 11 -8.18 -18.06 3.01
C ALA A 11 -8.96 -18.89 4.05
N ALA A 12 -9.74 -19.86 3.57
CA ALA A 12 -10.40 -20.85 4.40
C ALA A 12 -10.29 -22.23 3.74
N THR A 13 -10.17 -23.29 4.55
CA THR A 13 -10.24 -24.68 4.08
C THR A 13 -11.68 -25.16 4.05
N ASP A 14 -12.06 -26.06 3.15
CA ASP A 14 -13.41 -26.65 3.05
C ASP A 14 -13.46 -28.13 3.44
N ALA A 15 -12.51 -28.60 4.25
CA ALA A 15 -12.36 -30.02 4.57
C ALA A 15 -13.62 -30.59 5.24
N ARG A 16 -14.26 -31.56 4.59
CA ARG A 16 -15.45 -32.29 5.08
C ARG A 16 -16.62 -31.36 5.44
N GLY A 17 -16.80 -30.28 4.67
CA GLY A 17 -17.87 -29.30 4.90
C GLY A 17 -17.62 -28.36 6.08
N LYS A 18 -16.42 -28.39 6.67
CA LYS A 18 -16.01 -27.47 7.72
C LYS A 18 -15.18 -26.34 7.12
N TYR A 19 -15.73 -25.13 7.15
CA TYR A 19 -15.00 -23.91 6.78
C TYR A 19 -14.13 -23.47 7.95
N VAL A 20 -12.81 -23.63 7.80
CA VAL A 20 -11.83 -23.19 8.81
C VAL A 20 -10.98 -22.09 8.21
N PRO A 21 -11.04 -20.84 8.70
CA PRO A 21 -10.20 -19.77 8.21
C PRO A 21 -8.74 -20.04 8.58
N PHE A 22 -7.84 -19.71 7.65
CA PHE A 22 -6.40 -19.78 7.87
C PHE A 22 -5.71 -18.55 7.28
N GLY A 23 -4.47 -18.35 7.72
CA GLY A 23 -3.70 -17.16 7.43
C GLY A 23 -2.23 -17.35 7.72
N ILE A 24 -1.50 -16.25 7.74
CA ILE A 24 -0.07 -16.21 8.07
C ILE A 24 0.14 -15.47 9.38
N LYS A 25 1.05 -15.96 10.23
CA LYS A 25 1.42 -15.27 11.46
C LYS A 25 2.34 -14.08 11.15
N ALA A 26 2.30 -13.03 11.96
CA ALA A 26 3.17 -11.88 11.81
C ALA A 26 4.65 -12.28 11.73
N LYS A 27 5.13 -13.14 12.65
CA LYS A 27 6.52 -13.63 12.65
C LYS A 27 6.93 -14.41 11.39
N ASP A 28 5.97 -15.05 10.72
CA ASP A 28 6.22 -15.81 9.50
C ASP A 28 6.21 -14.89 8.28
N ARG A 29 5.35 -13.86 8.32
CA ARG A 29 5.25 -12.82 7.29
C ARG A 29 6.50 -11.92 7.22
N ASP A 30 7.21 -11.74 8.34
CA ASP A 30 8.50 -11.02 8.40
C ASP A 30 9.57 -11.66 7.50
N ARG A 31 9.41 -12.92 7.11
CA ARG A 31 10.31 -13.64 6.20
C ARG A 31 10.01 -13.42 4.72
N HIS A 32 9.17 -12.44 4.42
CA HIS A 32 8.61 -12.12 3.10
C HIS A 32 7.69 -13.21 2.55
N MET A 33 6.77 -12.79 1.66
CA MET A 33 5.83 -13.67 1.00
C MET A 33 5.97 -13.54 -0.51
N TYR A 34 5.95 -14.67 -1.20
CA TYR A 34 5.92 -14.70 -2.65
C TYR A 34 4.62 -15.31 -3.15
N VAL A 35 3.82 -14.51 -3.86
CA VAL A 35 2.49 -14.91 -4.36
C VAL A 35 2.56 -15.09 -5.87
N ILE A 36 2.36 -16.32 -6.34
CA ILE A 36 2.43 -16.69 -7.76
C ILE A 36 1.04 -17.09 -8.27
N GLY A 37 0.74 -16.71 -9.51
CA GLY A 37 -0.49 -17.09 -10.20
C GLY A 37 -0.63 -16.36 -11.53
N LYS A 38 -1.49 -16.85 -12.43
CA LYS A 38 -1.81 -16.17 -13.69
C LYS A 38 -2.66 -14.91 -13.46
N THR A 39 -2.76 -14.03 -14.44
CA THR A 39 -3.70 -12.89 -14.41
C THR A 39 -5.13 -13.41 -14.19
N GLY A 40 -5.91 -12.71 -13.37
CA GLY A 40 -7.27 -13.12 -13.01
C GLY A 40 -7.38 -14.16 -11.87
N MET A 41 -6.27 -14.67 -11.34
CA MET A 41 -6.29 -15.66 -10.24
C MET A 41 -6.43 -15.02 -8.84
N GLY A 42 -6.89 -13.77 -8.74
CA GLY A 42 -7.14 -13.11 -7.45
C GLY A 42 -5.92 -12.64 -6.66
N LYS A 43 -4.72 -12.58 -7.26
CA LYS A 43 -3.50 -12.12 -6.57
C LYS A 43 -3.64 -10.72 -5.96
N SER A 44 -4.16 -9.76 -6.74
CA SER A 44 -4.37 -8.39 -6.25
C SER A 44 -5.38 -8.37 -5.10
N THR A 45 -6.47 -9.13 -5.23
CA THR A 45 -7.50 -9.27 -4.18
C THR A 45 -6.94 -9.90 -2.90
N LEU A 46 -6.03 -10.87 -3.02
CA LEU A 46 -5.35 -11.45 -1.86
C LEU A 46 -4.54 -10.39 -1.11
N LEU A 47 -3.72 -9.62 -1.83
CA LEU A 47 -2.88 -8.56 -1.25
C LEU A 47 -3.72 -7.42 -0.67
N GLU A 48 -4.81 -7.04 -1.36
CA GLU A 48 -5.78 -6.04 -0.92
C GLU A 48 -6.44 -6.45 0.41
N ASN A 49 -6.94 -7.67 0.53
CA ASN A 49 -7.55 -8.18 1.77
C ASN A 49 -6.56 -8.21 2.94
N MET A 50 -5.29 -8.52 2.68
CA MET A 50 -4.24 -8.46 3.70
C MET A 50 -3.97 -7.00 4.12
N ALA A 51 -3.83 -6.09 3.16
CA ALA A 51 -3.60 -4.68 3.44
C ALA A 51 -4.75 -4.03 4.24
N ILE A 52 -6.01 -4.37 3.93
CA ILE A 52 -7.19 -3.89 4.68
C ILE A 52 -7.13 -4.36 6.15
N GLN A 53 -6.70 -5.60 6.40
CA GLN A 53 -6.53 -6.09 7.77
C GLN A 53 -5.45 -5.34 8.51
N ASP A 54 -4.30 -5.10 7.88
CA ASP A 54 -3.19 -4.36 8.48
C ASP A 54 -3.62 -2.92 8.80
N LEU A 55 -4.34 -2.27 7.88
CA LEU A 55 -4.88 -0.93 8.05
C LEU A 55 -5.86 -0.84 9.23
N ARG A 56 -6.78 -1.81 9.35
CA ARG A 56 -7.73 -1.92 10.46
C ARG A 56 -7.05 -2.22 11.79
N ASN A 57 -5.94 -2.96 11.77
CA ASN A 57 -5.11 -3.22 12.94
C ASN A 57 -4.26 -2.02 13.37
N GLY A 58 -4.30 -0.91 12.62
CA GLY A 58 -3.50 0.29 12.89
C GLY A 58 -2.04 0.16 12.47
N GLU A 59 -1.71 -0.81 11.60
CA GLU A 59 -0.36 -1.03 11.10
C GLU A 59 0.00 -0.04 9.99
N GLY A 60 1.29 0.25 9.84
CA GLY A 60 1.80 0.97 8.66
C GLY A 60 1.99 -0.01 7.51
N LEU A 61 1.60 0.40 6.29
CA LEU A 61 1.83 -0.39 5.09
C LEU A 61 2.17 0.53 3.91
N ALA A 62 2.88 -0.01 2.92
CA ALA A 62 3.09 0.61 1.62
C ALA A 62 2.55 -0.33 0.55
N PHE A 63 1.67 0.16 -0.32
CA PHE A 63 1.08 -0.61 -1.41
C PHE A 63 1.54 -0.06 -2.75
N LEU A 64 2.19 -0.89 -3.56
CA LEU A 64 2.71 -0.51 -4.87
C LEU A 64 1.90 -1.20 -5.95
N ASP A 65 1.13 -0.42 -6.72
CA ASP A 65 0.31 -0.92 -7.81
C ASP A 65 0.67 -0.20 -9.12
N PRO A 66 1.36 -0.86 -10.07
CA PRO A 66 1.67 -0.25 -11.36
C PRO A 66 0.43 -0.01 -12.24
N HIS A 67 -0.71 -0.64 -11.94
CA HIS A 67 -1.96 -0.50 -12.69
C HIS A 67 -2.96 0.46 -12.02
N GLY A 68 -2.70 0.90 -10.78
CA GLY A 68 -3.50 1.88 -10.01
C GLY A 68 -4.84 1.37 -9.44
N GLY A 69 -5.49 0.42 -10.11
CA GLY A 69 -6.86 0.02 -9.76
C GLY A 69 -7.05 -0.63 -8.38
N THR A 70 -6.01 -1.23 -7.79
CA THR A 70 -6.08 -1.79 -6.43
C THR A 70 -5.71 -0.74 -5.38
N ALA A 71 -4.80 0.18 -5.70
CA ALA A 71 -4.44 1.26 -4.79
C ALA A 71 -5.61 2.21 -4.51
N GLU A 72 -6.41 2.54 -5.53
CA GLU A 72 -7.59 3.39 -5.38
C GLU A 72 -8.63 2.76 -4.44
N ARG A 73 -8.92 1.45 -4.60
CA ARG A 73 -9.86 0.74 -3.71
C ARG A 73 -9.41 0.73 -2.26
N LEU A 74 -8.11 0.63 -2.02
CA LEU A 74 -7.57 0.66 -0.66
C LEU A 74 -7.85 1.99 0.05
N LEU A 75 -7.99 3.09 -0.69
CA LEU A 75 -8.32 4.40 -0.10
C LEU A 75 -9.69 4.38 0.56
N ASP A 76 -10.66 3.64 0.01
CA ASP A 76 -12.02 3.52 0.55
C ASP A 76 -12.07 2.76 1.88
N PHE A 77 -11.01 2.01 2.23
CA PHE A 77 -10.92 1.25 3.47
C PHE A 77 -10.14 1.96 4.59
N ILE A 78 -9.64 3.17 4.34
CA ILE A 78 -8.91 3.96 5.34
C ILE A 78 -9.86 4.42 6.44
N PRO A 79 -9.58 4.10 7.71
CA PRO A 79 -10.40 4.57 8.80
C PRO A 79 -10.23 6.08 8.98
N GLU A 80 -11.33 6.77 9.34
CA GLU A 80 -11.38 8.23 9.41
C GLU A 80 -10.27 8.85 10.28
N ASN A 81 -9.92 8.15 11.36
CA ASN A 81 -8.87 8.57 12.29
C ASN A 81 -7.44 8.55 11.70
N ARG A 82 -7.24 7.94 10.51
CA ARG A 82 -5.93 7.83 9.84
C ARG A 82 -5.86 8.50 8.46
N ILE A 83 -6.92 9.19 8.03
CA ILE A 83 -6.95 9.89 6.73
C ILE A 83 -5.75 10.84 6.57
N LYS A 84 -5.36 11.52 7.65
CA LYS A 84 -4.23 12.48 7.66
C LYS A 84 -2.85 11.82 7.52
N ASP A 85 -2.75 10.52 7.78
CA ASP A 85 -1.49 9.79 7.77
C ASP A 85 -1.24 9.09 6.42
N VAL A 86 -2.18 9.21 5.47
CA VAL A 86 -2.11 8.53 4.18
C VAL A 86 -1.55 9.44 3.11
N VAL A 87 -0.58 8.90 2.36
CA VAL A 87 0.00 9.54 1.19
C VAL A 87 -0.34 8.70 -0.03
N TYR A 88 -1.17 9.24 -0.93
CA TYR A 88 -1.47 8.63 -2.22
C TYR A 88 -0.62 9.28 -3.30
N PHE A 89 0.38 8.56 -3.81
CA PHE A 89 1.28 9.06 -4.85
C PHE A 89 0.93 8.45 -6.21
N ALA A 90 0.35 9.25 -7.09
CA ALA A 90 0.09 8.89 -8.48
C ALA A 90 0.78 9.88 -9.43
N PRO A 91 1.85 9.48 -10.15
CA PRO A 91 2.60 10.40 -11.01
C PRO A 91 1.81 10.91 -12.22
N PHE A 92 0.69 10.26 -12.55
CA PHE A 92 -0.24 10.66 -13.60
C PHE A 92 -1.39 11.55 -13.10
N ASP A 93 -1.54 11.73 -11.78
CA ASP A 93 -2.55 12.63 -11.23
C ASP A 93 -2.07 14.08 -11.34
N LEU A 94 -2.60 14.78 -12.34
CA LEU A 94 -2.31 16.19 -12.61
C LEU A 94 -3.15 17.13 -11.73
N GLU A 95 -4.22 16.65 -11.10
CA GLU A 95 -5.09 17.46 -10.27
C GLU A 95 -4.55 17.59 -8.84
N HIS A 96 -3.91 16.53 -8.32
CA HIS A 96 -3.35 16.50 -6.97
C HIS A 96 -1.89 16.01 -6.97
N PRO A 97 -0.98 16.72 -7.67
CA PRO A 97 0.40 16.31 -7.73
C PRO A 97 1.05 16.44 -6.35
N ILE A 98 1.50 15.32 -5.78
CA ILE A 98 2.37 15.35 -4.61
C ILE A 98 3.78 15.73 -5.08
N ALA A 99 4.24 16.91 -4.66
CA ALA A 99 5.63 17.31 -4.85
C ALA A 99 6.53 16.44 -3.97
N PHE A 100 7.07 15.36 -4.53
CA PHE A 100 8.09 14.54 -3.88
C PHE A 100 9.47 15.02 -4.33
N ASN A 101 10.14 15.81 -3.48
CA ASN A 101 11.50 16.25 -3.76
C ASN A 101 12.50 15.15 -3.38
N VAL A 102 12.69 14.18 -4.28
CA VAL A 102 13.64 13.08 -4.06
C VAL A 102 15.04 13.60 -3.75
N MET A 103 15.40 14.81 -4.23
CA MET A 103 16.76 15.37 -4.20
C MET A 103 17.14 16.06 -2.87
N GLU A 104 16.22 16.21 -1.93
CA GLU A 104 16.47 16.96 -0.69
C GLU A 104 17.40 16.21 0.28
N ASP A 105 17.47 14.88 0.19
CA ASP A 105 18.28 14.03 1.09
C ASP A 105 18.99 12.85 0.37
N VAL A 106 19.46 13.05 -0.86
CA VAL A 106 20.26 12.03 -1.56
C VAL A 106 21.74 12.38 -1.49
N GLY A 107 22.48 11.60 -0.69
CA GLY A 107 23.94 11.55 -0.76
C GLY A 107 24.40 11.37 -2.22
N TYR A 108 25.51 12.05 -2.57
CA TYR A 108 25.98 12.28 -3.94
C TYR A 108 26.01 11.01 -4.82
N ASP A 109 26.21 9.84 -4.19
CA ASP A 109 26.40 8.54 -4.84
C ASP A 109 25.12 7.83 -5.31
N LYS A 110 23.92 8.24 -4.86
CA LYS A 110 22.65 7.56 -5.21
C LYS A 110 21.79 8.31 -6.25
N ARG A 111 22.30 9.44 -6.77
CA ARG A 111 21.57 10.30 -7.72
C ARG A 111 21.22 9.61 -9.05
N HIS A 112 21.99 8.61 -9.46
CA HIS A 112 21.77 7.90 -10.73
C HIS A 112 20.47 7.06 -10.77
N LEU A 113 19.97 6.61 -9.62
CA LEU A 113 18.72 5.83 -9.53
C LEU A 113 17.46 6.70 -9.64
N VAL A 114 17.58 8.00 -9.35
CA VAL A 114 16.46 8.95 -9.35
C VAL A 114 16.14 9.44 -10.77
N VAL A 115 17.14 9.46 -11.66
CA VAL A 115 17.03 10.01 -13.01
C VAL A 115 16.17 9.15 -13.94
N SER A 116 16.03 7.83 -13.69
CA SER A 116 15.18 6.97 -14.53
C SER A 116 13.68 7.13 -14.26
N ILE A 117 13.30 7.61 -13.07
CA ILE A 117 11.89 7.74 -12.64
C ILE A 117 11.32 9.11 -13.01
N PHE A 118 12.15 10.16 -13.12
CA PHE A 118 11.69 11.56 -13.22
C PHE A 118 12.16 12.28 -14.48
N SER A 119 11.45 12.06 -15.60
CA SER A 119 11.60 12.90 -16.81
C SER A 119 10.75 14.19 -16.75
N ARG A 120 9.83 14.34 -15.78
CA ARG A 120 8.97 15.53 -15.71
C ARG A 120 8.38 15.82 -14.32
N ILE A 121 9.11 16.53 -13.47
CA ILE A 121 8.52 17.37 -12.41
C ILE A 121 9.00 18.79 -12.63
N ARG A 122 8.05 19.72 -12.79
CA ARG A 122 8.30 21.16 -12.73
C ARG A 122 8.23 21.61 -11.28
N SER A 123 9.21 22.42 -10.89
CA SER A 123 9.27 23.13 -9.61
C SER A 123 8.07 24.09 -9.45
N SER A 124 7.21 23.83 -8.47
CA SER A 124 6.24 24.81 -7.97
C SER A 124 6.43 25.00 -6.46
N PRO A 125 6.59 26.24 -5.97
CA PRO A 125 6.81 26.52 -4.56
C PRO A 125 5.45 26.63 -3.86
N CYS A 126 4.95 25.54 -3.28
CA CYS A 126 3.97 25.60 -2.19
C CYS A 126 3.80 24.23 -1.52
N LEU A 127 4.46 24.08 -0.38
CA LEU A 127 4.15 23.07 0.60
C LEU A 127 2.80 23.41 1.25
N ASN A 128 1.73 22.81 0.75
CA ASN A 128 0.45 22.73 1.46
C ASN A 128 -0.19 21.40 1.07
N ILE A 129 0.12 20.36 1.84
CA ILE A 129 -0.48 19.03 1.71
C ILE A 129 -1.96 19.17 2.07
N ARG A 130 -2.81 19.46 1.09
CA ARG A 130 -4.26 19.34 1.20
C ARG A 130 -4.62 17.88 0.95
N THR A 131 -4.89 17.16 2.02
CA THR A 131 -5.59 15.88 2.03
C THR A 131 -6.92 16.03 1.27
N ARG A 132 -7.20 15.19 0.27
CA ARG A 132 -8.56 15.07 -0.27
C ARG A 132 -9.48 14.60 0.88
N PRO A 133 -10.66 15.20 1.08
CA PRO A 133 -11.67 14.60 1.95
C PRO A 133 -12.16 13.32 1.27
N CYS A 134 -11.99 12.16 1.92
CA CYS A 134 -12.74 10.96 1.57
C CYS A 134 -14.23 11.30 1.73
N SER A 135 -14.98 11.23 0.63
CA SER A 135 -16.44 11.37 0.65
C SER A 135 -17.05 10.20 1.42
N ALA A 136 -17.78 10.54 2.47
CA ALA A 136 -18.58 9.64 3.31
C ALA A 136 -19.71 8.93 2.52
#